data_AF-A0A0P0CMY1-F1
#
_entry.id   AF-A0A0P0CMY1-F1
#
_cell.length_a   1.000
_cell.length_b   1.000
_cell.length_c   1.000
_cell.angle_alpha   90.00
_cell.angle_beta   90.00
_cell.angle_gamma   90.00
#
_symmetry.space_group_name_H-M   'P 1'
#
loop_
_entity.id
_entity.type
_entity.pdbx_description
1 polymer ?
#
loop_
_entity_poly.entity_id
_entity_poly.type
_entity_poly.pdbx_seq_one_letter_code
_entity_poly.pdbx_strand_id
1 'polypeptide(L)'
;MRKLYYYLIFSFTFLVLSCNNKESEPNPKTPTSLNKVIAEPVGANCSTGGSKIVTGLDSNYNGILDENEVTSTNYYCNADKQIRLPFPSENGYGTSTTEWYLIPEVSLRLIKFNKANFSNVDSITFTSNLRSNDGSTNCFVELLNLTDNTVISSSALKSNSPIYNLVESKNIFKELPNKEITLGVRMRSEQDGIYVQGHIFHLFLYRK
;
A
#
# COMPACT_ATOMS: atom_id res chain seq x y z
N MET A 1 -58.07 -18.47 85.38
CA MET A 1 -58.24 -17.18 86.08
C MET A 1 -58.16 -16.04 85.08
N ARG A 2 -59.20 -15.19 85.02
CA ARG A 2 -59.26 -13.81 84.45
C ARG A 2 -59.01 -13.68 82.93
N LYS A 3 -59.70 -12.83 82.15
CA LYS A 3 -60.85 -11.92 82.29
C LYS A 3 -61.24 -11.54 80.86
N LEU A 4 -62.54 -11.35 80.64
CA LEU A 4 -63.20 -10.66 79.53
C LEU A 4 -62.61 -9.24 79.34
N TYR A 5 -62.48 -8.70 78.11
CA TYR A 5 -62.73 -7.27 77.79
C TYR A 5 -62.85 -7.00 76.27
N TYR A 6 -64.01 -6.48 75.88
CA TYR A 6 -64.35 -5.75 74.64
C TYR A 6 -63.52 -4.47 74.51
N TYR A 7 -63.10 -4.06 73.30
CA TYR A 7 -63.03 -2.66 72.80
C TYR A 7 -62.65 -2.72 71.29
N LEU A 8 -63.52 -2.37 70.33
CA LEU A 8 -63.98 -1.05 69.87
C LEU A 8 -63.26 -0.66 68.57
N ILE A 9 -64.09 -0.39 67.55
CA ILE A 9 -63.81 -0.18 66.13
C ILE A 9 -62.91 1.03 65.92
N PHE A 10 -61.87 0.91 65.08
CA PHE A 10 -61.27 2.07 64.42
C PHE A 10 -61.13 1.81 62.92
N SER A 11 -62.01 2.51 62.18
CA SER A 11 -61.98 2.69 60.74
C SER A 11 -60.60 3.17 60.29
N PHE A 12 -59.97 2.44 59.37
CA PHE A 12 -58.92 2.98 58.53
C PHE A 12 -59.29 2.72 57.08
N THR A 13 -59.69 3.81 56.43
CA THR A 13 -59.98 3.98 55.01
C THR A 13 -59.00 3.26 54.11
N PHE A 14 -59.54 2.48 53.17
CA PHE A 14 -58.81 1.87 52.06
C PHE A 14 -58.20 2.99 51.19
N LEU A 15 -56.91 3.24 51.32
CA LEU A 15 -56.16 4.13 50.46
C LEU A 15 -55.92 3.39 49.13
N VAL A 16 -56.71 3.70 48.09
CA VAL A 16 -56.46 3.22 46.73
C VAL A 16 -55.19 3.89 46.20
N LEU A 17 -54.08 3.15 46.24
CA LEU A 17 -52.88 3.45 45.48
C LEU A 17 -53.20 3.24 43.99
N SER A 18 -53.51 4.32 43.29
CA SER A 18 -53.49 4.35 41.82
C SER A 18 -52.03 4.35 41.36
N CYS A 19 -51.54 3.21 40.85
CA CYS A 19 -50.36 3.21 40.00
C CYS A 19 -50.75 3.82 38.65
N ASN A 20 -50.50 5.13 38.48
CA ASN A 20 -50.44 5.67 37.13
C ASN A 20 -49.23 5.03 36.45
N ASN A 21 -49.47 4.03 35.60
CA ASN A 21 -48.52 3.64 34.58
C ASN A 21 -48.29 4.88 33.72
N LYS A 22 -47.24 5.65 34.04
CA LYS A 22 -46.67 6.57 33.08
C LYS A 22 -46.22 5.67 31.94
N GLU A 23 -46.90 5.77 30.79
CA GLU A 23 -46.30 5.31 29.55
C GLU A 23 -44.90 5.90 29.49
N SER A 24 -43.93 5.04 29.23
CA SER A 24 -42.56 5.48 29.01
C SER A 24 -42.60 6.53 27.90
N GLU A 25 -42.10 7.73 28.18
CA GLU A 25 -41.76 8.66 27.11
C GLU A 25 -40.86 7.91 26.12
N PRO A 26 -41.09 8.03 24.80
CA PRO A 26 -40.24 7.38 23.82
C PRO A 26 -38.82 7.85 24.07
N ASN A 27 -37.91 6.89 24.28
CA ASN A 27 -36.49 7.15 24.51
C ASN A 27 -36.01 8.19 23.48
N PRO A 28 -35.44 9.35 23.88
CA PRO A 28 -35.03 10.37 22.93
C PRO A 28 -34.00 9.74 22.00
N LYS A 29 -34.40 9.52 20.74
CA LYS A 29 -33.53 8.92 19.75
C LYS A 29 -32.39 9.91 19.51
N THR A 30 -31.14 9.52 19.79
CA THR A 30 -29.98 10.36 19.50
C THR A 30 -29.46 10.04 18.10
N PRO A 31 -29.31 11.03 17.20
CA PRO A 31 -28.82 10.79 15.85
C PRO A 31 -27.45 10.12 15.91
N THR A 32 -27.26 9.06 15.13
CA THR A 32 -25.98 8.35 15.08
C THR A 32 -25.15 8.88 13.93
N SER A 33 -23.86 9.08 14.14
CA SER A 33 -22.94 9.40 13.04
C SER A 33 -22.70 8.17 12.19
N LEU A 34 -23.02 8.25 10.90
CA LEU A 34 -22.81 7.18 9.93
C LEU A 34 -21.79 7.62 8.87
N ASN A 35 -21.11 6.64 8.29
CA ASN A 35 -20.24 6.81 7.15
C ASN A 35 -20.49 5.73 6.10
N LYS A 36 -20.32 6.09 4.83
CA LYS A 36 -20.42 5.17 3.70
C LYS A 36 -19.22 5.34 2.79
N VAL A 37 -18.59 4.23 2.44
CA VAL A 37 -17.49 4.17 1.48
C VAL A 37 -18.06 3.70 0.14
N ILE A 38 -17.79 4.49 -0.90
CA ILE A 38 -18.28 4.27 -2.26
C ILE A 38 -17.06 4.25 -3.16
N ALA A 39 -17.00 3.33 -4.12
CA ALA A 39 -15.95 3.35 -5.13
C ALA A 39 -16.01 4.66 -5.93
N GLU A 40 -14.91 5.39 -5.99
CA GLU A 40 -14.77 6.57 -6.85
C GLU A 40 -14.14 6.12 -8.17
N PRO A 41 -14.86 6.21 -9.31
CA PRO A 41 -14.30 5.90 -10.60
C PRO A 41 -13.24 6.94 -11.01
N VAL A 42 -12.44 6.61 -12.02
CA VAL A 42 -11.52 7.56 -12.64
C VAL A 42 -12.30 8.77 -13.16
N GLY A 43 -11.92 9.97 -12.73
CA GLY A 43 -12.64 11.19 -13.10
C GLY A 43 -12.11 12.45 -12.45
N ALA A 44 -12.95 13.47 -12.40
CA ALA A 44 -12.58 14.83 -11.96
C ALA A 44 -12.11 14.89 -10.50
N ASN A 45 -12.66 14.06 -9.60
CA ASN A 45 -12.25 14.04 -8.20
C ASN A 45 -10.99 13.21 -7.97
N CYS A 46 -10.84 12.10 -8.70
CA CYS A 46 -9.68 11.21 -8.63
C CYS A 46 -9.29 10.73 -10.03
N SER A 47 -8.18 11.23 -10.56
CA SER A 47 -7.66 10.84 -11.89
C SER A 47 -7.25 9.36 -11.98
N THR A 48 -7.06 8.70 -10.84
CA THR A 48 -6.66 7.30 -10.72
C THR A 48 -7.77 6.43 -10.09
N GLY A 49 -8.97 6.99 -9.94
CA GLY A 49 -10.03 6.41 -9.13
C GLY A 49 -9.65 6.35 -7.66
N GLY A 50 -10.50 5.74 -6.85
CA GLY A 50 -10.27 5.60 -5.42
C GLY A 50 -11.54 5.29 -4.66
N SER A 51 -11.69 5.94 -3.51
CA SER A 51 -12.86 5.81 -2.64
C SER A 51 -13.41 7.19 -2.30
N LYS A 52 -14.71 7.37 -2.48
CA LYS A 52 -15.48 8.48 -1.93
C LYS A 52 -15.99 8.06 -0.56
N ILE A 53 -15.68 8.85 0.46
CA ILE A 53 -16.17 8.65 1.83
C ILE A 53 -17.16 9.76 2.11
N VAL A 54 -18.41 9.39 2.38
CA VAL A 54 -19.45 10.33 2.81
C VAL A 54 -19.79 10.08 4.28
N THR A 55 -20.01 11.14 5.04
CA THR A 55 -20.37 11.08 6.45
C THR A 55 -21.55 11.99 6.77
N GLY A 56 -22.36 11.62 7.75
CA GLY A 56 -23.52 12.40 8.16
C GLY A 56 -24.15 11.88 9.45
N LEU A 57 -25.20 12.56 9.91
CA LEU A 57 -26.00 12.15 11.05
C LEU A 57 -27.28 11.49 10.56
N ASP A 58 -27.55 10.26 11.01
CA ASP A 58 -28.82 9.57 10.81
C ASP A 58 -29.93 10.30 11.59
N SER A 59 -30.53 11.27 10.92
CA SER A 59 -31.50 12.22 11.46
C SER A 59 -32.92 11.66 11.46
N ASN A 60 -33.19 10.67 10.60
CA ASN A 60 -34.48 10.00 10.51
C ASN A 60 -34.52 8.66 11.28
N TYR A 61 -33.38 8.23 11.83
CA TYR A 61 -33.20 7.04 12.68
C TYR A 61 -33.51 5.71 11.98
N ASN A 62 -33.20 5.62 10.69
CA ASN A 62 -33.43 4.41 9.90
C ASN A 62 -32.19 3.50 9.81
N GLY A 63 -31.05 3.91 10.38
CA GLY A 63 -29.80 3.15 10.38
C GLY A 63 -29.05 3.17 9.05
N ILE A 64 -29.46 4.01 8.10
CA ILE A 64 -28.89 4.16 6.76
C ILE A 64 -28.49 5.63 6.59
N LEU A 65 -27.34 5.87 5.96
CA LEU A 65 -26.96 7.25 5.61
C LEU A 65 -27.63 7.64 4.29
N ASP A 66 -28.73 8.38 4.39
CA ASP A 66 -29.46 8.90 3.22
C ASP A 66 -28.74 10.11 2.60
N GLU A 67 -29.01 10.41 1.33
CA GLU A 67 -28.32 11.51 0.61
C GLU A 67 -28.53 12.88 1.27
N ASN A 68 -29.72 13.12 1.82
CA ASN A 68 -30.07 14.36 2.52
C ASN A 68 -29.37 14.50 3.89
N GLU A 69 -28.78 13.41 4.40
CA GLU A 69 -28.12 13.37 5.71
C GLU A 69 -26.60 13.54 5.60
N VAL A 70 -26.05 13.46 4.39
CA VAL A 70 -24.62 13.65 4.12
C VAL A 70 -24.22 15.10 4.40
N THR A 71 -23.29 15.30 5.34
CA THR A 71 -22.76 16.62 5.70
C THR A 71 -21.32 16.82 5.27
N SER A 72 -20.58 15.75 4.98
CA SER A 72 -19.22 15.82 4.47
C SER A 72 -18.95 14.74 3.44
N THR A 73 -18.16 15.11 2.43
CA THR A 73 -17.69 14.24 1.36
C THR A 73 -16.19 14.44 1.21
N ASN A 74 -15.43 13.37 1.38
CA ASN A 74 -14.00 13.35 1.15
C ASN A 74 -13.66 12.31 0.09
N TYR A 75 -12.65 12.60 -0.72
CA TYR A 75 -12.14 11.69 -1.75
C TYR A 75 -10.78 11.18 -1.32
N TYR A 76 -10.62 9.87 -1.34
CA TYR A 76 -9.35 9.19 -1.14
C TYR A 76 -8.95 8.56 -2.46
N CYS A 77 -8.11 9.26 -3.22
CA CYS A 77 -7.65 8.78 -4.52
C CYS A 77 -6.56 7.72 -4.34
N ASN A 78 -6.59 6.69 -5.17
CA ASN A 78 -5.53 5.68 -5.18
C ASN A 78 -4.19 6.36 -5.46
N ALA A 79 -3.21 6.14 -4.57
CA ALA A 79 -1.86 6.65 -4.71
C ALA A 79 -1.14 5.86 -5.80
N ASP A 80 -1.20 6.37 -7.03
CA ASP A 80 -0.83 5.62 -8.22
C ASP A 80 0.45 6.11 -8.91
N LYS A 81 1.30 6.90 -8.23
CA LYS A 81 2.49 7.44 -8.87
C LYS A 81 3.55 6.40 -9.21
N GLN A 82 3.61 5.28 -8.49
CA GLN A 82 4.75 4.37 -8.58
C GLN A 82 4.36 2.91 -8.35
N ILE A 83 4.77 2.03 -9.26
CA ILE A 83 4.73 0.58 -9.11
C ILE A 83 6.15 0.11 -8.84
N ARG A 84 6.34 -0.70 -7.79
CA ARG A 84 7.63 -1.30 -7.45
C ARG A 84 7.61 -2.78 -7.85
N LEU A 85 8.50 -3.17 -8.76
CA LEU A 85 8.73 -4.56 -9.13
C LEU A 85 10.06 -5.02 -8.54
N PRO A 86 10.07 -5.78 -7.43
CA PRO A 86 11.28 -6.41 -6.92
C PRO A 86 11.74 -7.51 -7.87
N PHE A 87 13.03 -7.56 -8.15
CA PHE A 87 13.63 -8.82 -8.58
C PHE A 87 13.67 -9.73 -7.35
N PRO A 88 13.12 -10.95 -7.39
CA PRO A 88 13.09 -11.84 -6.24
C PRO A 88 14.52 -12.18 -5.80
N SER A 89 14.96 -11.54 -4.71
CA SER A 89 16.32 -11.63 -4.17
C SER A 89 16.21 -12.09 -2.72
N GLU A 90 16.72 -13.26 -2.40
CA GLU A 90 16.79 -13.72 -1.01
C GLU A 90 18.03 -13.15 -0.30
N ASN A 91 19.10 -12.83 -1.06
CA ASN A 91 20.38 -12.34 -0.55
C ASN A 91 21.00 -11.26 -1.44
N GLY A 92 22.10 -10.63 -0.99
CA GLY A 92 22.96 -9.78 -1.82
C GLY A 92 23.94 -10.61 -2.65
N TYR A 93 24.29 -10.11 -3.83
CA TYR A 93 25.17 -10.80 -4.78
C TYR A 93 26.42 -10.00 -5.00
N GLY A 94 27.55 -10.68 -5.10
CA GLY A 94 28.83 -10.03 -5.33
C GLY A 94 29.74 -10.82 -6.22
N THR A 95 30.74 -10.13 -6.71
CA THR A 95 31.77 -10.66 -7.59
C THR A 95 33.07 -9.90 -7.34
N SER A 96 34.18 -10.50 -7.69
CA SER A 96 35.49 -9.84 -7.71
C SER A 96 36.10 -9.79 -9.12
N THR A 97 35.36 -10.22 -10.15
CA THR A 97 35.88 -10.23 -11.52
C THR A 97 35.54 -8.96 -12.28
N THR A 98 36.41 -8.58 -13.20
CA THR A 98 36.16 -7.54 -14.20
C THR A 98 35.25 -7.98 -15.34
N GLU A 99 35.03 -9.30 -15.49
CA GLU A 99 34.08 -9.83 -16.47
C GLU A 99 32.64 -9.64 -16.00
N TRP A 100 31.73 -9.44 -16.95
CA TRP A 100 30.31 -9.34 -16.64
C TRP A 100 29.78 -10.68 -16.15
N TYR A 101 29.55 -10.75 -14.84
CA TYR A 101 28.92 -11.88 -14.17
C TYR A 101 27.41 -11.72 -14.22
N LEU A 102 26.75 -12.54 -15.04
CA LEU A 102 25.29 -12.69 -14.97
C LEU A 102 24.94 -13.37 -13.65
N ILE A 103 24.09 -12.74 -12.84
CA ILE A 103 23.67 -13.34 -11.59
C ILE A 103 22.83 -14.59 -11.91
N PRO A 104 23.28 -15.80 -11.51
CA PRO A 104 22.77 -17.06 -12.06
C PRO A 104 21.41 -17.46 -11.50
N GLU A 105 21.01 -16.89 -10.36
CA GLU A 105 19.76 -17.25 -9.70
C GLU A 105 18.56 -16.91 -10.59
N VAL A 106 17.83 -17.96 -10.99
CA VAL A 106 16.64 -17.81 -11.84
C VAL A 106 15.55 -17.03 -11.10
N SER A 107 15.50 -17.13 -9.77
CA SER A 107 14.61 -16.34 -8.92
C SER A 107 14.86 -14.84 -9.10
N LEU A 108 16.10 -14.42 -9.38
CA LEU A 108 16.47 -13.02 -9.60
C LEU A 108 16.16 -12.49 -11.01
N ARG A 109 15.15 -13.05 -11.68
CA ARG A 109 14.74 -12.63 -13.02
C ARG A 109 13.30 -12.12 -12.99
N LEU A 110 13.04 -11.01 -13.69
CA LEU A 110 11.66 -10.62 -13.99
C LEU A 110 11.22 -11.38 -15.24
N ILE A 111 10.62 -12.54 -15.02
CA ILE A 111 10.13 -13.44 -16.06
C ILE A 111 8.80 -12.89 -16.59
N LYS A 112 8.60 -12.96 -17.92
CA LYS A 112 7.42 -12.45 -18.61
C LYS A 112 7.11 -10.97 -18.39
N PHE A 113 8.15 -10.16 -18.16
CA PHE A 113 7.99 -8.72 -18.07
C PHE A 113 7.54 -8.15 -19.42
N ASN A 114 6.45 -7.40 -19.43
CA ASN A 114 6.02 -6.60 -20.58
C ASN A 114 5.59 -5.23 -20.08
N LYS A 115 6.28 -4.18 -20.52
CA LYS A 115 5.96 -2.80 -20.09
C LYS A 115 4.55 -2.37 -20.49
N ALA A 116 3.97 -2.95 -21.54
CA ALA A 116 2.61 -2.65 -22.00
C ALA A 116 1.52 -3.14 -21.03
N ASN A 117 1.84 -4.05 -20.10
CA ASN A 117 0.90 -4.51 -19.07
C ASN A 117 0.63 -3.44 -17.99
N PHE A 118 1.37 -2.33 -18.01
CA PHE A 118 1.24 -1.24 -17.05
C PHE A 118 0.68 0.01 -17.73
N SER A 119 -0.61 0.27 -17.54
CA SER A 119 -1.29 1.43 -18.10
C SER A 119 -0.75 2.74 -17.52
N ASN A 120 -0.71 3.78 -18.35
CA ASN A 120 -0.28 5.14 -18.01
C ASN A 120 1.17 5.27 -17.49
N VAL A 121 2.03 4.26 -17.68
CA VAL A 121 3.47 4.35 -17.36
C VAL A 121 4.25 5.02 -18.49
N ASP A 122 5.12 5.97 -18.16
CA ASP A 122 6.03 6.63 -19.12
C ASP A 122 7.49 6.75 -18.63
N SER A 123 7.73 6.40 -17.38
CA SER A 123 9.05 6.33 -16.79
C SER A 123 9.25 5.01 -16.07
N ILE A 124 10.39 4.38 -16.32
CA ILE A 124 10.85 3.20 -15.60
C ILE A 124 12.29 3.45 -15.21
N THR A 125 12.63 3.29 -13.94
CA THR A 125 14.01 3.33 -13.45
C THR A 125 14.38 2.02 -12.80
N PHE A 126 15.66 1.69 -12.84
CA PHE A 126 16.25 0.54 -12.17
C PHE A 126 17.05 1.04 -10.96
N THR A 127 16.92 0.36 -9.83
CA THR A 127 17.64 0.74 -8.60
C THR A 127 18.27 -0.46 -7.92
N SER A 128 19.40 -0.24 -7.26
CA SER A 128 20.04 -1.23 -6.38
C SER A 128 20.90 -0.55 -5.33
N ASN A 129 21.05 -1.20 -4.18
CA ASN A 129 22.06 -0.87 -3.19
C ASN A 129 23.40 -1.46 -3.61
N LEU A 130 24.36 -0.62 -3.94
CA LEU A 130 25.70 -1.03 -4.36
C LEU A 130 26.73 -0.75 -3.29
N ARG A 131 27.72 -1.64 -3.19
CA ARG A 131 28.85 -1.54 -2.28
C ARG A 131 30.13 -2.04 -2.96
N SER A 132 31.24 -1.39 -2.64
CA SER A 132 32.61 -1.82 -2.92
C SER A 132 33.31 -2.10 -1.59
N ASN A 133 33.89 -3.28 -1.38
CA ASN A 133 34.28 -3.68 -0.02
C ASN A 133 35.39 -2.79 0.59
N ASP A 134 36.31 -2.29 -0.24
CA ASP A 134 37.44 -1.45 0.15
C ASP A 134 37.26 0.04 -0.25
N GLY A 135 36.18 0.36 -0.97
CA GLY A 135 35.89 1.69 -1.49
C GLY A 135 36.82 2.18 -2.61
N SER A 136 37.75 1.33 -3.08
CA SER A 136 38.78 1.70 -4.06
C SER A 136 38.31 1.52 -5.50
N THR A 137 37.35 0.62 -5.72
CA THR A 137 36.88 0.20 -7.05
C THR A 137 35.39 0.48 -7.24
N ASN A 138 34.96 0.72 -8.49
CA ASN A 138 33.54 0.80 -8.80
C ASN A 138 32.90 -0.61 -8.90
N CYS A 139 31.78 -0.78 -8.20
CA CYS A 139 30.79 -1.81 -8.48
C CYS A 139 29.93 -1.35 -9.66
N PHE A 140 29.82 -2.17 -10.72
CA PHE A 140 28.92 -1.92 -11.84
C PHE A 140 27.80 -2.95 -11.85
N VAL A 141 26.57 -2.49 -12.08
CA VAL A 141 25.39 -3.36 -12.24
C VAL A 141 24.53 -2.83 -13.37
N GLU A 142 23.96 -3.72 -14.19
CA GLU A 142 23.00 -3.32 -15.23
C GLU A 142 22.02 -4.45 -15.58
N LEU A 143 20.96 -4.08 -16.29
CA LEU A 143 19.94 -5.01 -16.77
C LEU A 143 20.32 -5.59 -18.13
N LEU A 144 20.07 -6.89 -18.26
CA LEU A 144 20.17 -7.65 -19.49
C LEU A 144 18.78 -8.18 -19.86
N ASN A 145 18.31 -7.87 -21.06
CA ASN A 145 17.19 -8.58 -21.66
C ASN A 145 17.68 -9.95 -22.11
N LEU A 146 17.38 -10.97 -21.30
CA LEU A 146 17.78 -12.36 -21.51
C LEU A 146 17.04 -13.01 -22.68
N THR A 147 15.85 -12.51 -23.04
CA THR A 147 15.08 -13.03 -24.19
C THR A 147 15.78 -12.69 -25.50
N ASP A 148 16.31 -11.47 -25.62
CA ASP A 148 16.95 -11.00 -26.86
C ASP A 148 18.49 -10.93 -26.77
N ASN A 149 19.07 -11.28 -25.62
CA ASN A 149 20.49 -11.15 -25.31
C ASN A 149 21.05 -9.73 -25.57
N THR A 150 20.29 -8.71 -25.13
CA THR A 150 20.64 -7.29 -25.33
C THR A 150 20.70 -6.56 -24.00
N VAL A 151 21.62 -5.59 -23.88
CA VAL A 151 21.78 -4.76 -22.67
C VAL A 151 20.79 -3.60 -22.71
N ILE A 152 20.21 -3.26 -21.56
CA ILE A 152 19.45 -2.01 -21.39
C ILE A 152 20.43 -0.94 -20.91
N SER A 153 21.11 -0.27 -21.84
CA SER A 153 22.29 0.57 -21.52
C SER A 153 22.02 1.68 -20.49
N SER A 154 20.84 2.32 -20.52
CA SER A 154 20.51 3.37 -19.53
C SER A 154 20.18 2.83 -18.14
N SER A 155 20.16 1.50 -17.95
CA SER A 155 19.99 0.86 -16.63
C SER A 155 21.28 0.80 -15.81
N ALA A 156 22.43 1.16 -16.38
CA ALA A 156 23.72 1.04 -15.71
C ALA A 156 23.77 1.83 -14.39
N LEU A 157 24.15 1.13 -13.33
CA LEU A 157 24.38 1.62 -11.98
C LEU A 157 25.88 1.52 -11.64
N LYS A 158 26.36 2.47 -10.83
CA LYS A 158 27.75 2.49 -10.37
C LYS A 158 27.87 3.03 -8.95
N SER A 159 28.70 2.40 -8.12
CA SER A 159 29.12 2.95 -6.83
C SER A 159 30.48 2.39 -6.40
N ASN A 160 31.32 3.22 -5.80
CA ASN A 160 32.53 2.80 -5.09
C ASN A 160 32.39 2.98 -3.57
N SER A 161 31.16 3.09 -3.05
CA SER A 161 30.95 3.33 -1.62
C SER A 161 31.36 2.09 -0.77
N PRO A 162 32.09 2.28 0.35
CA PRO A 162 32.43 1.19 1.28
C PRO A 162 31.22 0.65 2.06
N ILE A 163 30.11 1.40 2.05
CA ILE A 163 28.82 1.02 2.61
C ILE A 163 27.78 0.92 1.50
N TYR A 164 26.70 0.17 1.74
CA TYR A 164 25.59 0.10 0.79
C TYR A 164 25.00 1.48 0.51
N ASN A 165 24.97 1.85 -0.76
CA ASN A 165 24.37 3.10 -1.22
C ASN A 165 23.35 2.80 -2.31
N LEU A 166 22.15 3.37 -2.18
CA LEU A 166 21.09 3.25 -3.18
C LEU A 166 21.46 4.08 -4.40
N VAL A 167 21.55 3.41 -5.55
CA VAL A 167 21.81 4.04 -6.84
C VAL A 167 20.60 3.82 -7.74
N GLU A 168 20.23 4.84 -8.51
CA GLU A 168 19.13 4.83 -9.47
C GLU A 168 19.64 5.10 -10.89
N SER A 169 19.07 4.39 -11.86
CA SER A 169 19.38 4.54 -13.27
C SER A 169 18.66 5.73 -13.90
N LYS A 170 18.98 6.03 -15.16
CA LYS A 170 18.14 6.93 -15.97
C LYS A 170 16.81 6.24 -16.31
N ASN A 171 15.88 6.99 -16.89
CA ASN A 171 14.63 6.42 -17.41
C ASN A 171 14.93 5.46 -18.58
N ILE A 172 14.57 4.18 -18.41
CA ILE A 172 14.77 3.09 -19.37
C ILE A 172 13.51 2.73 -20.17
N PHE A 173 12.37 3.43 -19.96
CA PHE A 173 11.08 3.08 -20.58
C PHE A 173 11.15 2.95 -22.10
N LYS A 174 11.94 3.81 -22.77
CA LYS A 174 12.08 3.80 -24.24
C LYS A 174 12.96 2.67 -24.76
N GLU A 175 13.90 2.17 -23.96
CA GLU A 175 14.81 1.07 -24.33
C GLU A 175 14.16 -0.31 -24.16
N LEU A 176 13.18 -0.41 -23.25
CA LEU A 176 12.44 -1.65 -23.03
C LEU A 176 11.49 -1.93 -24.23
N PRO A 177 11.46 -3.16 -24.77
CA PRO A 177 10.61 -3.49 -25.92
C PRO A 177 9.12 -3.61 -25.55
N ASN A 178 8.23 -3.44 -26.53
CA ASN A 178 6.77 -3.64 -26.39
C ASN A 178 6.38 -5.11 -26.59
N LYS A 179 7.06 -6.03 -25.90
CA LYS A 179 6.77 -7.47 -25.94
C LYS A 179 7.15 -8.11 -24.60
N GLU A 180 6.71 -9.34 -24.40
CA GLU A 180 7.12 -10.16 -23.26
C GLU A 180 8.63 -10.47 -23.34
N ILE A 181 9.37 -10.17 -22.27
CA ILE A 181 10.79 -10.45 -22.13
C ILE A 181 11.12 -10.98 -20.73
N THR A 182 12.31 -11.56 -20.58
CA THR A 182 12.90 -11.86 -19.28
C THR A 182 14.05 -10.89 -19.01
N LEU A 183 13.96 -10.14 -17.91
CA LEU A 183 15.05 -9.27 -17.47
C LEU A 183 15.89 -10.00 -16.42
N GLY A 184 17.22 -9.98 -16.62
CA GLY A 184 18.21 -10.40 -15.64
C GLY A 184 19.12 -9.25 -15.22
N VAL A 185 19.89 -9.48 -14.17
CA VAL A 185 20.87 -8.52 -13.64
C VAL A 185 22.26 -9.10 -13.83
N ARG A 186 23.19 -8.29 -14.34
CA ARG A 186 24.61 -8.64 -14.39
C ARG A 186 25.44 -7.59 -13.66
N MET A 187 26.58 -8.01 -13.15
CA MET A 187 27.47 -7.14 -12.37
C MET A 187 28.94 -7.46 -12.61
N ARG A 188 29.81 -6.51 -12.29
CA ARG A 188 31.27 -6.69 -12.32
C ARG A 188 31.95 -5.72 -11.36
N SER A 189 33.16 -6.07 -10.97
CA SER A 189 34.11 -5.14 -10.40
C SER A 189 34.78 -4.32 -11.51
N GLU A 190 35.19 -3.09 -11.21
CA GLU A 190 36.07 -2.33 -12.11
C GLU A 190 37.50 -2.88 -12.10
N GLN A 191 37.93 -3.43 -10.97
CA GLN A 191 39.27 -3.99 -10.78
C GLN A 191 39.20 -5.45 -10.32
N ASP A 192 40.01 -6.30 -10.95
CA ASP A 192 40.02 -7.73 -10.66
C ASP A 192 40.54 -8.02 -9.25
N GLY A 193 39.92 -8.99 -8.58
CA GLY A 193 40.22 -9.38 -7.20
C GLY A 193 39.54 -8.54 -6.11
N ILE A 194 39.00 -7.36 -6.43
CA ILE A 194 38.30 -6.52 -5.44
C ILE A 194 36.81 -6.87 -5.39
N TYR A 195 36.34 -7.29 -4.22
CA TYR A 195 34.96 -7.71 -4.02
C TYR A 195 33.99 -6.53 -4.04
N VAL A 196 32.99 -6.61 -4.91
CA VAL A 196 31.87 -5.67 -5.00
C VAL A 196 30.55 -6.41 -4.84
N GLN A 197 29.53 -5.71 -4.35
CA GLN A 197 28.23 -6.30 -4.02
C GLN A 197 27.07 -5.41 -4.47
N GLY A 198 25.98 -6.03 -4.90
CA GLY A 198 24.68 -5.41 -5.18
C GLY A 198 23.58 -6.11 -4.40
N HIS A 199 22.59 -5.35 -3.95
CA HIS A 199 21.45 -5.84 -3.18
C HIS A 199 20.17 -5.07 -3.53
N ILE A 200 18.99 -5.65 -3.27
CA ILE A 200 17.69 -4.97 -3.40
C ILE A 200 17.51 -4.40 -4.83
N PHE A 201 17.40 -5.27 -5.82
CA PHE A 201 17.19 -4.87 -7.21
C PHE A 201 15.70 -4.61 -7.49
N HIS A 202 15.37 -3.43 -8.02
CA HIS A 202 13.98 -3.04 -8.30
C HIS A 202 13.85 -2.35 -9.64
N LEU A 203 12.72 -2.57 -10.32
CA LEU A 203 12.18 -1.57 -11.22
C LEU A 203 11.15 -0.72 -10.48
N PHE A 204 11.26 0.60 -10.65
CA PHE A 204 10.20 1.52 -10.32
C PHE A 204 9.58 2.05 -11.60
N LEU A 205 8.27 1.83 -11.75
CA LEU A 205 7.50 2.31 -12.90
C LEU A 205 6.65 3.48 -12.43
N TYR A 206 6.77 4.62 -13.07
CA TYR A 206 6.04 5.82 -12.71
C TYR A 206 4.92 6.07 -13.72
N ARG A 207 3.73 6.35 -13.19
CA ARG A 207 2.57 6.73 -14.00
C ARG A 207 2.55 8.25 -14.23
N LYS A 208 1.99 8.64 -15.37
CA LYS A 208 1.68 10.03 -15.74
C LYS A 208 0.66 10.66 -14.79
#